data_AF-A0A1G1WSB6-F1
#
_entry.id   AF-A0A1G1WSB6-F1
#
_cell.length_a   1.000
_cell.length_b   1.000
_cell.length_c   1.000
_cell.angle_alpha   90.00
_cell.angle_beta   90.00
_cell.angle_gamma   90.00
#
_symmetry.space_group_name_H-M   'P 1'
#
loop_
_entity.id
_entity.type
_entity.pdbx_description
1 polymer ?
#
loop_
_entity_poly.entity_id
_entity_poly.type
_entity_poly.pdbx_seq_one_letter_code
_entity_poly.pdbx_strand_id
1 'polypeptide(L)'
;MNKTISITELKTNTAKVLEEVKVSGTTISVVQRSRLAAVILEPAVYEQLLTALEDLEDIKTLRSLNPNEPTVSHEQIGKELGLI
;
A
#
# COMPACT_ATOMS: atom_id res chain seq x y z
N MET A 1 -14.38 9.39 6.89
CA MET A 1 -13.80 10.75 6.86
C MET A 1 -12.40 10.65 7.45
N ASN A 2 -11.37 11.14 6.77
CA ASN A 2 -10.01 11.13 7.31
C ASN A 2 -9.89 12.20 8.40
N LYS A 3 -9.51 11.77 9.61
CA LYS A 3 -9.32 12.65 10.75
C LYS A 3 -7.98 13.39 10.61
N THR A 4 -7.92 14.65 10.99
CA THR A 4 -6.67 15.43 11.00
C THR A 4 -6.38 15.93 12.41
N ILE A 5 -5.16 15.71 12.90
CA ILE A 5 -4.69 16.15 14.22
C ILE A 5 -3.38 16.91 14.10
N SER A 6 -3.07 17.74 15.09
CA SER A 6 -1.77 18.41 15.16
C SER A 6 -0.68 17.48 15.72
N ILE A 7 0.59 17.74 15.38
CA ILE A 7 1.73 17.04 16.00
C ILE A 7 1.75 17.16 17.53
N THR A 8 1.24 18.27 18.07
CA THR A 8 1.14 18.48 19.52
C THR A 8 0.10 17.55 20.14
N GLU A 9 -1.07 17.43 19.51
CA GLU A 9 -2.12 16.52 19.96
C GLU A 9 -1.68 15.05 19.92
N LEU A 10 -0.96 14.66 18.86
CA LEU A 10 -0.37 13.32 18.76
C LEU A 10 0.57 13.02 19.93
N LYS A 11 1.44 13.98 20.29
CA LYS A 11 2.40 13.82 21.41
C LYS A 11 1.70 13.70 22.76
N THR A 12 0.63 14.47 22.96
CA THR A 12 -0.12 14.46 24.23
C THR A 12 -0.95 13.18 24.39
N ASN A 13 -1.49 12.62 23.29
CA ASN A 13 -2.48 11.55 23.32
C ASN A 13 -2.08 10.31 22.50
N THR A 14 -0.79 9.99 22.40
CA THR A 14 -0.27 8.99 21.44
C THR A 14 -1.00 7.65 21.53
N ALA A 15 -1.12 7.07 22.73
CA ALA A 15 -1.76 5.76 22.91
C ALA A 15 -3.23 5.76 22.43
N LYS A 16 -3.97 6.83 22.72
CA LYS A 16 -5.39 6.96 22.32
C LYS A 16 -5.52 7.08 20.81
N VAL A 17 -4.62 7.83 20.17
CA VAL A 17 -4.61 8.00 18.71
C VAL A 17 -4.32 6.66 18.03
N LEU A 18 -3.35 5.88 18.54
CA LEU A 18 -3.03 4.57 17.98
C LEU A 18 -4.17 3.55 18.18
N GLU A 19 -4.80 3.54 19.36
CA GLU A 19 -5.96 2.68 19.61
C GLU A 19 -7.14 3.04 18.72
N GLU A 20 -7.38 4.34 18.47
CA GLU A 20 -8.42 4.79 17.55
C GLU A 20 -8.16 4.29 16.13
N VAL A 21 -6.92 4.37 15.63
CA VAL A 21 -6.55 3.85 14.30
C VAL A 21 -6.86 2.35 14.22
N LYS A 22 -6.51 1.60 15.27
CA LYS A 22 -6.73 0.16 15.37
C LYS A 22 -8.18 -0.27 15.41
N VAL A 23 -8.98 0.40 16.23
CA VAL A 23 -10.40 0.03 16.44
C VAL A 23 -11.27 0.53 15.31
N SER A 24 -11.03 1.75 14.83
CA SER A 24 -11.89 2.38 13.80
C SER A 24 -11.45 2.07 12.38
N GLY A 25 -10.23 1.56 12.17
CA GLY A 25 -9.61 1.43 10.85
C GLY A 25 -9.44 2.77 10.12
N THR A 26 -9.58 3.89 10.82
CA THR A 26 -9.57 5.22 10.20
C THR A 26 -8.16 5.77 10.10
N THR A 27 -7.79 6.22 8.90
CA THR A 27 -6.56 6.97 8.64
C THR A 27 -6.57 8.34 9.34
N ILE A 28 -5.47 8.66 10.03
CA ILE A 28 -5.28 9.93 10.72
C ILE A 28 -4.12 10.71 10.08
N SER A 29 -4.44 11.88 9.54
CA SER A 29 -3.46 12.84 9.04
C SER A 29 -2.88 13.65 10.19
N VAL A 30 -1.56 13.74 10.26
CA VAL A 30 -0.83 14.54 11.27
C VAL A 30 -0.26 15.76 10.59
N VAL A 31 -0.63 16.95 11.09
CA VAL A 31 -0.12 18.22 10.57
C VAL A 31 0.87 18.89 11.52
N GLN A 32 1.91 19.48 10.94
CA GLN A 32 2.90 20.31 11.63
C GLN A 32 3.07 21.62 10.88
N ARG A 33 2.93 22.76 11.58
CA ARG A 33 3.03 24.11 10.98
C ARG A 33 2.14 24.24 9.73
N SER A 34 0.90 23.77 9.84
CA SER A 34 -0.11 23.78 8.78
C SER A 34 0.24 22.99 7.52
N ARG A 35 1.18 22.04 7.60
CA ARG A 35 1.53 21.12 6.52
C ARG A 35 1.33 19.68 6.97
N LEU A 36 0.90 18.81 6.05
CA LEU A 36 0.86 17.37 6.30
C LEU A 36 2.28 16.88 6.57
N ALA A 37 2.47 16.25 7.73
CA ALA A 37 3.76 15.74 8.18
C ALA A 37 3.80 14.21 8.16
N ALA A 38 2.69 13.56 8.49
CA ALA A 38 2.57 12.11 8.47
C ALA A 38 1.11 11.68 8.28
N VAL A 39 0.92 10.41 7.93
CA VAL A 39 -0.38 9.72 7.97
C VAL A 39 -0.19 8.46 8.81
N ILE A 40 -1.08 8.26 9.77
CA ILE A 40 -1.11 7.07 10.62
C ILE A 40 -2.27 6.20 10.15
N LEU A 41 -1.99 4.91 9.96
CA LEU A 41 -2.93 3.89 9.51
C LEU A 41 -2.57 2.55 10.13
N GLU A 42 -3.49 1.60 10.05
CA GLU A 42 -3.21 0.22 10.44
C GLU A 42 -2.17 -0.42 9.50
N PRO A 43 -1.22 -1.21 10.02
CA PRO A 43 -0.20 -1.87 9.20
C PRO A 43 -0.80 -2.72 8.08
N ALA A 44 -1.87 -3.47 8.35
CA ALA A 44 -2.53 -4.30 7.34
C ALA A 44 -3.10 -3.47 6.18
N VAL A 45 -3.57 -2.25 6.45
CA VAL A 45 -4.06 -1.35 5.41
C VAL A 45 -2.91 -0.83 4.55
N TYR A 46 -1.76 -0.53 5.16
CA TYR A 46 -0.56 -0.14 4.42
C TYR A 46 -0.12 -1.24 3.44
N GLU A 47 -0.01 -2.48 3.91
CA GLU A 47 0.39 -3.61 3.06
C GLU A 47 -0.61 -3.84 1.92
N GLN A 48 -1.91 -3.76 2.18
CA GLN A 48 -2.95 -3.88 1.15
C GLN A 48 -2.83 -2.79 0.07
N LEU A 49 -2.55 -1.55 0.48
CA LEU A 49 -2.36 -0.44 -0.45
C LEU A 49 -1.08 -0.62 -1.28
N LEU A 50 -0.02 -1.17 -0.68
CA LEU A 50 1.24 -1.45 -1.37
C LEU A 50 1.04 -2.55 -2.41
N THR A 51 0.43 -3.69 -2.05
CA THR A 51 0.10 -4.76 -2.99
C THR A 51 -0.77 -4.27 -4.14
N ALA A 52 -1.80 -3.47 -3.84
CA ALA A 52 -2.65 -2.90 -4.89
C ALA A 52 -1.89 -1.94 -5.83
N LEU A 53 -0.87 -1.23 -5.32
CA LEU A 53 -0.02 -0.39 -6.14
C LEU A 53 0.86 -1.23 -7.07
N GLU A 54 1.47 -2.30 -6.56
CA GLU A 54 2.27 -3.26 -7.33
C GLU A 54 1.45 -3.88 -8.47
N ASP A 55 0.23 -4.36 -8.17
CA ASP A 55 -0.69 -4.91 -9.17
C ASP A 55 -0.99 -3.91 -10.30
N LEU A 56 -1.17 -2.64 -9.96
CA LEU A 56 -1.44 -1.58 -10.95
C LEU A 56 -0.22 -1.29 -11.83
N GLU A 57 0.98 -1.35 -11.26
CA GLU A 57 2.24 -1.20 -12.01
C GLU A 57 2.47 -2.38 -12.95
N ASP A 58 2.18 -3.61 -12.51
CA ASP A 58 2.24 -4.81 -13.33
C ASP A 58 1.26 -4.74 -14.50
N ILE A 59 0.00 -4.38 -14.24
CA ILE A 59 -1.01 -4.19 -15.29
C ILE A 59 -0.56 -3.13 -16.30
N LYS A 60 0.03 -2.03 -15.82
CA LYS A 60 0.55 -0.97 -16.69
C LYS A 60 1.69 -1.48 -17.57
N THR A 61 2.57 -2.30 -17.00
CA THR A 61 3.69 -2.92 -17.72
C THR A 61 3.17 -3.88 -18.79
N LEU A 62 2.26 -4.80 -18.44
CA LEU A 62 1.63 -5.73 -19.37
C LEU A 62 0.94 -5.02 -20.54
N ARG A 63 0.28 -3.89 -20.29
CA ARG A 63 -0.35 -3.06 -21.33
C ARG A 63 0.65 -2.38 -22.26
N SER A 64 1.89 -2.19 -21.81
CA SER A 64 2.96 -1.58 -22.59
C SER A 64 3.82 -2.60 -23.36
N LEU A 65 3.62 -3.90 -23.11
CA LEU A 65 4.33 -4.96 -23.82
C LEU A 65 3.98 -4.96 -25.31
N ASN A 66 4.96 -5.36 -26.11
CA ASN A 66 4.79 -5.48 -27.55
C ASN A 66 3.83 -6.64 -27.84
N PRO A 67 2.72 -6.45 -28.57
CA PRO A 67 1.80 -7.55 -28.89
C PRO A 67 2.44 -8.66 -29.73
N ASN A 68 3.60 -8.40 -30.34
CA ASN A 68 4.38 -9.39 -31.10
C ASN A 68 5.52 -10.03 -30.29
N GLU A 69 5.54 -9.83 -28.97
CA GLU A 69 6.54 -10.47 -28.11
C GLU A 69 6.35 -12.00 -28.13
N PRO A 70 7.42 -12.79 -28.32
CA PRO A 70 7.33 -14.25 -28.31
C PRO A 70 6.76 -14.76 -26.99
N THR A 71 5.73 -15.61 -27.06
CA THR A 71 5.15 -16.25 -25.89
C THR A 71 5.67 -17.67 -25.73
N VAL A 72 5.77 -18.12 -24.49
CA VAL A 72 6.13 -19.49 -24.11
C VAL A 72 5.04 -20.06 -23.22
N SER A 73 4.72 -21.34 -23.39
CA SER A 73 3.68 -21.98 -22.58
C SER A 73 4.20 -22.32 -21.18
N HIS A 74 3.29 -22.37 -20.21
CA HIS A 74 3.62 -22.80 -18.85
C HIS A 74 4.22 -24.22 -18.81
N GLU A 75 3.76 -25.13 -19.67
CA GLU A 75 4.30 -26.49 -19.75
C GLU A 75 5.75 -26.50 -20.25
N GLN A 76 6.07 -25.65 -21.23
CA GLN A 76 7.43 -25.54 -21.75
C GLN A 76 8.38 -24.98 -20.70
N ILE A 77 8.00 -23.90 -20.01
CA ILE A 77 8.79 -23.35 -18.90
C ILE A 77 8.96 -24.38 -17.78
N GLY A 78 7.89 -25.10 -17.42
CA GLY A 78 7.94 -26.11 -16.36
C GLY A 78 8.94 -27.24 -16.65
N LYS A 79 9.02 -27.69 -17.91
CA LYS A 79 10.03 -28.66 -18.37
C LYS A 79 11.45 -28.08 -18.35
N GLU A 80 11.62 -26.84 -18.80
CA GLU A 80 12.92 -26.16 -18.81
C GLU A 80 13.48 -25.93 -17.39
N LEU A 81 12.58 -25.68 -16.42
CA LEU A 81 12.94 -25.48 -15.00
C LEU A 81 12.96 -26.77 -14.17
N GLY A 82 12.59 -27.92 -14.74
CA GLY A 82 12.55 -29.21 -14.05
C GLY A 82 11.48 -29.30 -12.95
N LEU A 83 10.39 -28.55 -13.08
CA LEU A 83 9.27 -28.48 -12.13
C LEU A 83 8.15 -29.48 -12.45
N ILE A 84 8.13 -30.01 -13.69
CA ILE A 84 7.22 -31.04 -14.21
C ILE A 84 7.91 -31.88 -15.29
#